data_AF-A0A453CCB6-F1
#
_entry.id   AF-A0A453CCB6-F1
#
_cell.length_a   1.000
_cell.length_b   1.000
_cell.length_c   1.000
_cell.angle_alpha   90.00
_cell.angle_beta   90.00
_cell.angle_gamma   90.00
#
_symmetry.space_group_name_H-M   'P 1'
#
loop_
_entity.id
_entity.type
_entity.pdbx_description
1 polymer ?
#
loop_
_entity_poly.entity_id
_entity_poly.type
_entity_poly.pdbx_seq_one_letter_code
_entity_poly.pdbx_strand_id
1 'polypeptide(L)'
;MVMIITSSIKYISQTLQRFAIVGLSNFYFDVAKDRLYVGGRVSYTRKSCQTVLAAHLLYLVRAIAPIMPHLAEDIWQNLPFQHTLEDGSVAKFAFDLKWPDKNEEWRSVQKDDVDFLGVILELRSEVNKILESARTGKLIGASLDAKVYLHAENPDTVSKLKELASATNDADALHRLFITSQVEILPSLSEETKLGVSYAGKFSDPRTGEIWIGATRADGVKCERCWVYTKDVGSFLDHPTLCSRCHGVIDLQPQASPATAAAAVA
;
A
#
# COMPACT_ATOMS: atom_id res chain seq x y z
N MET A 1 -3.20 -35.44 -22.62
CA MET A 1 -4.26 -34.59 -22.03
C MET A 1 -4.07 -34.40 -20.52
N VAL A 2 -4.00 -35.47 -19.72
CA VAL A 2 -3.77 -35.39 -18.25
C VAL A 2 -2.48 -34.61 -17.89
N MET A 3 -1.36 -34.86 -18.59
CA MET A 3 -0.07 -34.19 -18.34
C MET A 3 -0.07 -32.68 -18.69
N ILE A 4 -0.90 -32.27 -19.66
CA ILE A 4 -1.06 -30.87 -20.06
C ILE A 4 -1.91 -30.15 -19.01
N ILE A 5 -3.01 -30.77 -18.57
CA ILE A 5 -3.90 -30.24 -17.52
C ILE A 5 -3.15 -30.08 -16.19
N THR A 6 -2.35 -31.08 -15.76
CA THR A 6 -1.56 -30.96 -14.53
C THR A 6 -0.45 -29.91 -14.61
N SER A 7 0.19 -29.74 -15.78
CA SER A 7 1.19 -28.68 -15.97
C SER A 7 0.56 -27.29 -15.92
N SER A 8 -0.63 -27.11 -16.49
CA SER A 8 -1.38 -25.86 -16.44
C SER A 8 -1.87 -25.53 -15.03
N ILE A 9 -2.38 -26.50 -14.27
CA ILE A 9 -2.81 -26.29 -12.88
C ILE A 9 -1.63 -25.88 -12.00
N LYS A 10 -0.48 -26.55 -12.14
CA LYS A 10 0.74 -26.19 -11.40
C LYS A 10 1.15 -24.74 -11.68
N TYR A 11 1.16 -24.34 -12.94
CA TYR A 11 1.48 -22.97 -13.34
C TYR A 11 0.50 -21.93 -12.76
N ILE A 12 -0.81 -22.22 -12.82
CA ILE A 12 -1.85 -21.35 -12.25
C ILE A 12 -1.67 -21.21 -10.75
N SER A 13 -1.52 -22.31 -10.01
CA SER A 13 -1.32 -22.29 -8.57
C SER A 13 -0.07 -21.50 -8.16
N GLN A 14 1.05 -21.70 -8.87
CA GLN A 14 2.28 -20.94 -8.61
C GLN A 14 2.11 -19.44 -8.89
N THR A 15 1.39 -19.10 -9.96
CA THR A 15 1.12 -17.71 -10.33
C THR A 15 0.23 -17.02 -9.29
N LEU A 16 -0.86 -17.66 -8.89
CA LEU A 16 -1.77 -17.16 -7.85
C LEU A 16 -1.06 -17.03 -6.50
N GLN A 17 -0.27 -18.03 -6.11
CA GLN A 17 0.50 -17.99 -4.87
C GLN A 17 1.53 -16.86 -4.88
N ARG A 18 2.30 -16.73 -5.98
CA ARG A 18 3.26 -15.62 -6.13
C ARG A 18 2.56 -14.27 -6.06
N PHE A 19 1.41 -14.12 -6.69
CA PHE A 19 0.63 -12.88 -6.67
C PHE A 19 0.11 -12.55 -5.26
N ALA A 20 -0.46 -13.54 -4.56
CA ALA A 20 -0.95 -13.36 -3.20
C ALA A 20 0.17 -13.00 -2.21
N ILE A 21 1.34 -13.63 -2.34
CA ILE A 21 2.48 -13.37 -1.44
C ILE A 21 3.16 -12.04 -1.80
N VAL A 22 3.64 -11.90 -3.04
CA VAL A 22 4.48 -10.77 -3.43
C VAL A 22 3.67 -9.51 -3.70
N GLY A 23 2.57 -9.63 -4.45
CA GLY A 23 1.75 -8.49 -4.86
C GLY A 23 0.86 -7.99 -3.73
N LEU A 24 0.14 -8.90 -3.07
CA LEU A 24 -0.83 -8.52 -2.03
C LEU A 24 -0.19 -8.43 -0.65
N SER A 25 0.28 -9.54 -0.09
CA SER A 25 0.73 -9.59 1.31
C SER A 25 1.95 -8.71 1.58
N ASN A 26 3.02 -8.87 0.80
CA ASN A 26 4.29 -8.17 1.04
C ASN A 26 4.25 -6.68 0.68
N PHE A 27 3.33 -6.27 -0.19
CA PHE A 27 3.26 -4.91 -0.69
C PHE A 27 1.89 -4.26 -0.45
N TYR A 28 0.86 -4.66 -1.21
CA TYR A 28 -0.38 -3.89 -1.27
C TYR A 28 -1.08 -3.79 0.08
N PHE A 29 -1.23 -4.91 0.79
CA PHE A 29 -1.86 -4.94 2.12
C PHE A 29 -1.06 -4.14 3.13
N ASP A 30 0.27 -4.18 3.06
CA ASP A 30 1.12 -3.49 4.01
C ASP A 30 1.01 -1.97 3.87
N VAL A 31 1.02 -1.45 2.64
CA VAL A 31 0.78 -0.02 2.34
C VAL A 31 -0.68 0.37 2.60
N ALA A 32 -1.62 -0.53 2.34
CA ALA A 32 -3.05 -0.26 2.50
C ALA A 32 -3.49 -0.11 3.96
N LYS A 33 -2.79 -0.74 4.92
CA LYS A 33 -3.13 -0.66 6.37
C LYS A 33 -3.34 0.76 6.84
N ASP A 34 -2.45 1.69 6.48
CA ASP A 34 -2.58 3.09 6.88
C ASP A 34 -3.91 3.69 6.37
N ARG A 35 -4.25 3.49 5.10
CA ARG A 35 -5.52 3.99 4.53
C ARG A 35 -6.75 3.32 5.15
N LEU A 36 -6.68 2.02 5.40
CA LEU A 36 -7.81 1.22 5.90
C LEU A 36 -8.12 1.48 7.38
N TYR A 37 -7.07 1.64 8.20
CA TYR A 37 -7.18 1.76 9.66
C TYR A 37 -7.22 3.21 10.12
N VAL A 38 -6.44 4.09 9.46
CA VAL A 38 -6.33 5.51 9.83
C VAL A 38 -7.31 6.37 9.05
N GLY A 39 -7.57 6.06 7.78
CA GLY A 39 -8.47 6.83 6.93
C GLY A 39 -9.90 6.92 7.48
N GLY A 40 -10.57 8.05 7.24
CA GLY A 40 -11.97 8.23 7.62
C GLY A 40 -12.89 7.19 6.96
N ARG A 41 -13.97 6.80 7.65
CA ARG A 41 -14.85 5.71 7.18
C ARG A 41 -15.39 5.92 5.77
N VAL A 42 -15.67 7.17 5.41
CA VAL A 42 -16.21 7.58 4.12
C VAL A 42 -15.19 8.22 3.19
N SER A 43 -13.89 8.24 3.56
CA SER A 43 -12.87 8.91 2.75
C SER A 43 -12.72 8.25 1.38
N TYR A 44 -12.49 9.08 0.36
CA TYR A 44 -12.27 8.61 -1.01
C TYR A 44 -11.12 7.59 -1.08
N THR A 45 -10.03 7.86 -0.38
CA THR A 45 -8.81 7.04 -0.40
C THR A 45 -9.03 5.66 0.23
N ARG A 46 -9.84 5.58 1.30
CA ARG A 46 -10.23 4.31 1.92
C ARG A 46 -11.16 3.52 1.01
N LYS A 47 -12.19 4.17 0.45
CA LYS A 47 -13.14 3.54 -0.50
C LYS A 47 -12.43 3.06 -1.76
N SER A 48 -11.53 3.85 -2.34
CA SER A 48 -10.71 3.48 -3.49
C SER A 48 -9.91 2.20 -3.20
N CYS A 49 -9.25 2.11 -2.05
CA CYS A 49 -8.56 0.90 -1.64
C CYS A 49 -9.52 -0.30 -1.46
N GLN A 50 -10.67 -0.11 -0.83
CA GLN A 50 -11.68 -1.17 -0.67
C GLN A 50 -12.25 -1.65 -2.01
N THR A 51 -12.45 -0.77 -2.99
CA THR A 51 -12.87 -1.14 -4.35
C THR A 51 -11.86 -2.07 -5.00
N VAL A 52 -10.57 -1.74 -4.91
CA VAL A 52 -9.50 -2.60 -5.44
C VAL A 52 -9.43 -3.92 -4.68
N LEU A 53 -9.55 -3.92 -3.35
CA LEU A 53 -9.57 -5.16 -2.55
C LEU A 53 -10.77 -6.06 -2.88
N ALA A 54 -11.95 -5.48 -3.06
CA ALA A 54 -13.16 -6.21 -3.45
C ALA A 54 -13.00 -6.83 -4.84
N ALA A 55 -12.43 -6.10 -5.79
CA ALA A 55 -12.10 -6.64 -7.11
C ALA A 55 -11.13 -7.81 -7.01
N HIS A 56 -10.01 -7.65 -6.29
CA HIS A 56 -9.04 -8.72 -6.10
C HIS A 56 -9.66 -9.97 -5.46
N LEU A 57 -10.50 -9.79 -4.43
CA LEU A 57 -11.19 -10.89 -3.77
C LEU A 57 -12.09 -11.65 -4.73
N LEU A 58 -12.91 -10.96 -5.52
CA LEU A 58 -13.79 -11.58 -6.52
C LEU A 58 -13.01 -12.33 -7.60
N TYR A 59 -11.92 -11.75 -8.13
CA TYR A 59 -11.06 -12.41 -9.11
C TYR A 59 -10.38 -13.65 -8.53
N LEU A 60 -9.88 -13.57 -7.29
CA LEU A 60 -9.20 -14.69 -6.63
C LEU A 60 -10.15 -15.83 -6.35
N VAL A 61 -11.34 -15.57 -5.79
CA VAL A 61 -12.37 -16.60 -5.53
C VAL A 61 -12.71 -17.37 -6.81
N ARG A 62 -12.93 -16.66 -7.92
CA ARG A 62 -13.19 -17.27 -9.24
C ARG A 62 -12.01 -18.08 -9.74
N ALA A 63 -10.79 -17.57 -9.59
CA ALA A 63 -9.57 -18.24 -10.07
C ALA A 63 -9.25 -19.51 -9.27
N ILE A 64 -9.55 -19.55 -7.97
CA ILE A 64 -9.29 -20.72 -7.11
C ILE A 64 -10.43 -21.73 -7.14
N ALA A 65 -11.67 -21.34 -7.46
CA ALA A 65 -12.84 -22.24 -7.42
C ALA A 65 -12.66 -23.59 -8.12
N PRO A 66 -12.01 -23.68 -9.30
CA PRO A 66 -11.77 -24.97 -9.97
C PRO A 66 -10.74 -25.87 -9.26
N ILE A 67 -9.89 -25.31 -8.40
CA ILE A 67 -8.77 -26.01 -7.73
C ILE A 67 -9.12 -26.30 -6.26
N MET A 68 -9.77 -25.35 -5.59
CA MET A 68 -10.10 -25.35 -4.16
C MET A 68 -11.58 -24.98 -3.97
N PRO A 69 -12.53 -25.84 -4.41
CA PRO A 69 -13.95 -25.51 -4.48
C PRO A 69 -14.56 -25.15 -3.12
N HIS A 70 -14.25 -25.93 -2.08
CA HIS A 70 -14.75 -25.69 -0.73
C HIS A 70 -14.24 -24.37 -0.13
N LEU A 71 -12.98 -24.02 -0.38
CA LEU A 71 -12.39 -22.76 0.08
C LEU A 71 -13.00 -21.57 -0.66
N ALA A 72 -13.19 -21.68 -1.97
CA ALA A 72 -13.84 -20.64 -2.76
C ALA A 72 -15.26 -20.38 -2.26
N GLU A 73 -16.01 -21.44 -1.97
CA GLU A 73 -17.37 -21.35 -1.43
C GLU A 73 -17.39 -20.75 -0.02
N ASP A 74 -16.47 -21.17 0.85
CA ASP A 74 -16.37 -20.61 2.21
C ASP A 74 -16.05 -19.10 2.18
N ILE A 75 -15.13 -18.66 1.32
CA ILE A 75 -14.86 -17.23 1.12
C ILE A 75 -16.10 -16.51 0.59
N TRP A 76 -16.82 -17.12 -0.37
CA TRP A 76 -18.01 -16.55 -0.98
C TRP A 76 -19.13 -16.30 0.04
N GLN A 77 -19.42 -17.30 0.89
CA GLN A 77 -20.44 -17.20 1.94
C GLN A 77 -20.08 -16.17 3.02
N ASN A 78 -18.81 -15.80 3.14
CA ASN A 78 -18.32 -14.81 4.10
C ASN A 78 -17.99 -13.45 3.46
N LEU A 79 -18.42 -13.19 2.21
CA LEU A 79 -18.23 -11.89 1.59
C LEU A 79 -18.97 -10.78 2.37
N PRO A 80 -18.35 -9.61 2.58
CA PRO A 80 -18.98 -8.51 3.30
C PRO A 80 -19.98 -7.71 2.44
N PHE A 81 -20.28 -8.18 1.24
CA PHE A 81 -21.17 -7.53 0.27
C PHE A 81 -21.82 -8.57 -0.64
N GLN A 82 -22.97 -8.21 -1.22
CA GLN A 82 -23.64 -9.01 -2.23
C GLN A 82 -23.08 -8.71 -3.63
N HIS A 83 -23.08 -9.73 -4.50
CA HIS A 83 -22.73 -9.57 -5.91
C HIS A 83 -23.94 -9.86 -6.79
N THR A 84 -24.28 -8.90 -7.64
CA THR A 84 -25.40 -9.01 -8.57
C THR A 84 -24.87 -9.38 -9.95
N LEU A 85 -25.49 -10.37 -10.58
CA LEU A 85 -25.19 -10.82 -11.94
C LEU A 85 -25.77 -9.85 -12.97
N GLU A 86 -25.38 -10.02 -14.23
CA GLU A 86 -25.82 -9.18 -15.36
C GLU A 86 -27.34 -9.18 -15.55
N ASP A 87 -28.02 -10.25 -15.16
CA ASP A 87 -29.48 -10.41 -15.23
C ASP A 87 -30.23 -9.79 -14.04
N GLY A 88 -29.51 -9.16 -13.11
CA GLY A 88 -30.08 -8.56 -11.90
C GLY A 88 -30.30 -9.52 -10.73
N SER A 89 -30.00 -10.82 -10.90
CA SER A 89 -30.09 -11.80 -9.81
C SER A 89 -28.86 -11.74 -8.89
N VAL A 90 -29.04 -12.11 -7.62
CA VAL A 90 -27.94 -12.20 -6.65
C VAL A 90 -27.29 -13.58 -6.78
N ALA A 91 -25.97 -13.60 -7.02
CA ALA A 91 -25.20 -14.84 -7.04
C ALA A 91 -25.15 -15.45 -5.62
N LYS A 92 -25.54 -16.72 -5.49
CA LYS A 92 -25.66 -17.41 -4.20
C LYS A 92 -24.45 -18.26 -3.88
N PHE A 93 -23.81 -18.81 -4.91
CA PHE A 93 -22.64 -19.68 -4.80
C PHE A 93 -21.46 -19.12 -5.58
N ALA A 94 -20.24 -19.51 -5.20
CA ALA A 94 -19.03 -19.12 -5.93
C ALA A 94 -19.07 -19.59 -7.39
N PHE A 95 -19.78 -20.69 -7.66
CA PHE A 95 -19.92 -21.31 -8.98
C PHE A 95 -20.97 -20.66 -9.88
N ASP A 96 -21.80 -19.75 -9.34
CA ASP A 96 -22.70 -18.93 -10.17
C ASP A 96 -21.90 -17.88 -10.98
N LEU A 97 -20.65 -17.63 -10.57
CA LEU A 97 -19.76 -16.69 -11.22
C LEU A 97 -19.17 -17.27 -12.51
N LYS A 98 -19.28 -16.49 -13.58
CA LYS A 98 -18.49 -16.73 -14.79
C LYS A 98 -17.01 -16.43 -14.54
N TRP A 99 -16.14 -17.01 -15.38
CA TRP A 99 -14.74 -16.62 -15.44
C TRP A 99 -14.63 -15.10 -15.60
N PRO A 100 -13.78 -14.40 -14.83
CA PRO A 100 -13.77 -12.96 -14.84
C PRO A 100 -13.29 -12.42 -16.19
N ASP A 101 -14.03 -11.43 -16.70
CA ASP A 101 -13.66 -10.73 -17.91
C ASP A 101 -12.39 -9.90 -17.72
N LYS A 102 -11.75 -9.61 -18.85
CA LYS A 102 -10.64 -8.68 -18.90
C LYS A 102 -11.18 -7.27 -18.74
N ASN A 103 -10.70 -6.54 -17.75
CA ASN A 103 -11.00 -5.13 -17.62
C ASN A 103 -10.01 -4.35 -18.51
N GLU A 104 -10.48 -3.88 -19.67
CA GLU A 104 -9.65 -3.15 -20.64
C GLU A 104 -9.26 -1.75 -20.13
N GLU A 105 -10.08 -1.12 -19.29
CA GLU A 105 -9.73 0.16 -18.66
C GLU A 105 -8.52 0.00 -17.75
N TRP A 106 -8.51 -1.02 -16.88
CA TRP A 106 -7.36 -1.30 -16.00
C TRP A 106 -6.11 -1.72 -16.76
N ARG A 107 -6.26 -2.20 -17.99
CA ARG A 107 -5.15 -2.55 -18.88
C ARG A 107 -4.66 -1.39 -19.73
N SER A 108 -5.46 -0.34 -19.87
CA SER A 108 -5.09 0.89 -20.59
C SER A 108 -4.22 1.85 -19.78
N VAL A 109 -3.80 1.48 -18.55
CA VAL A 109 -2.82 2.24 -17.79
C VAL A 109 -1.55 2.40 -18.62
N GLN A 110 -0.99 3.61 -18.64
CA GLN A 110 0.18 3.89 -19.47
C GLN A 110 1.34 2.99 -19.09
N LYS A 111 2.00 2.43 -20.09
CA LYS A 111 3.09 1.48 -19.88
C LYS A 111 4.22 2.10 -19.06
N ASP A 112 4.53 3.37 -19.30
CA ASP A 112 5.60 4.09 -18.60
C ASP A 112 5.32 4.23 -17.10
N ASP A 113 4.05 4.36 -16.69
CA ASP A 113 3.65 4.40 -15.28
C ASP A 113 3.80 3.04 -14.62
N VAL A 114 3.40 1.97 -15.33
CA VAL A 114 3.56 0.58 -14.85
C VAL A 114 5.04 0.23 -14.70
N ASP A 115 5.86 0.56 -15.70
CA ASP A 115 7.29 0.29 -15.71
C ASP A 115 8.00 1.09 -14.60
N PHE A 116 7.61 2.35 -14.39
CA PHE A 116 8.15 3.17 -13.31
C PHE A 116 7.71 2.70 -11.93
N LEU A 117 6.45 2.28 -11.74
CA LEU A 117 6.01 1.66 -10.50
C LEU A 117 6.82 0.37 -10.20
N GLY A 118 7.15 -0.41 -11.24
CA GLY A 118 8.08 -1.52 -11.13
C GLY A 118 9.43 -1.12 -10.53
N VAL A 119 10.02 -0.02 -11.04
CA VAL A 119 11.26 0.54 -10.47
C VAL A 119 11.07 0.94 -9.00
N ILE A 120 9.95 1.58 -8.66
CA ILE A 120 9.70 2.00 -7.27
C ILE A 120 9.58 0.80 -6.32
N LEU A 121 9.02 -0.32 -6.77
CA LEU A 121 8.95 -1.56 -5.99
C LEU A 121 10.33 -2.20 -5.78
N GLU A 122 11.20 -2.14 -6.80
CA GLU A 122 12.59 -2.59 -6.70
C GLU A 122 13.41 -1.66 -5.78
N LEU A 123 13.25 -0.35 -5.93
CA LEU A 123 13.84 0.67 -5.05
C LEU A 123 13.38 0.48 -3.61
N ARG A 124 12.10 0.18 -3.37
CA ARG A 124 11.57 -0.15 -2.03
C ARG A 124 12.32 -1.32 -1.40
N SER A 125 12.65 -2.35 -2.19
CA SER A 125 13.43 -3.49 -1.70
C SER A 125 14.79 -3.04 -1.17
N GLU A 126 15.46 -2.14 -1.88
CA GLU A 126 16.76 -1.59 -1.45
C GLU A 126 16.63 -0.67 -0.24
N VAL A 127 15.62 0.21 -0.22
CA VAL A 127 15.28 1.04 0.95
C VAL A 127 15.06 0.15 2.19
N ASN A 128 14.31 -0.96 2.05
CA ASN A 128 14.07 -1.88 3.16
C ASN A 128 15.34 -2.52 3.71
N LYS A 129 16.34 -2.83 2.87
CA LYS A 129 17.64 -3.35 3.35
C LYS A 129 18.40 -2.31 4.18
N ILE A 130 18.38 -1.05 3.74
CA ILE A 130 19.00 0.07 4.46
C ILE A 130 18.29 0.30 5.79
N LEU A 131 16.95 0.29 5.79
CA LEU A 131 16.17 0.40 7.03
C LEU A 131 16.43 -0.77 7.99
N GLU A 132 16.61 -2.00 7.49
CA GLU A 132 16.96 -3.14 8.33
C GLU A 132 18.35 -3.00 8.97
N SER A 133 19.31 -2.43 8.23
CA SER A 133 20.65 -2.11 8.74
C SER A 133 20.57 -1.03 9.82
N ALA A 134 19.76 0.01 9.60
CA ALA A 134 19.50 1.05 10.59
C ALA A 134 18.80 0.50 11.86
N ARG A 135 17.94 -0.50 11.70
CA ARG A 135 17.23 -1.19 12.79
C ARG A 135 18.18 -2.05 13.62
N THR A 136 19.05 -2.82 12.96
CA THR A 136 20.13 -3.59 13.60
C THR A 136 21.09 -2.69 14.37
N GLY A 137 21.42 -1.53 13.80
CA GLY A 137 22.24 -0.51 14.43
C GLY A 137 21.53 0.34 15.50
N LYS A 138 20.27 0.02 15.83
CA LYS A 138 19.44 0.71 16.84
C LYS A 138 19.16 2.18 16.55
N LEU A 139 19.37 2.64 15.31
CA LEU A 139 18.98 3.99 14.89
C LEU A 139 17.46 4.13 14.84
N ILE A 140 16.74 3.09 14.42
CA ILE A 140 15.27 3.07 14.35
C ILE A 140 14.72 1.76 14.95
N GLY A 141 13.45 1.77 15.39
CA GLY A 141 12.74 0.55 15.79
C GLY A 141 11.82 0.07 14.66
N ALA A 142 10.89 0.92 14.24
CA ALA A 142 9.98 0.68 13.13
C ALA A 142 10.41 1.46 11.87
N SER A 143 9.98 1.04 10.67
CA SER A 143 10.23 1.81 9.43
C SER A 143 9.66 3.23 9.51
N LEU A 144 8.53 3.40 10.22
CA LEU A 144 7.92 4.71 10.46
C LEU A 144 8.79 5.64 11.31
N ASP A 145 9.77 5.14 12.07
CA ASP A 145 10.71 6.02 12.79
C ASP A 145 11.74 6.67 11.86
N ALA A 146 11.73 6.35 10.55
CA ALA A 146 12.75 6.77 9.60
C ALA A 146 12.30 7.91 8.68
N LYS A 147 13.28 8.73 8.30
CA LYS A 147 13.25 9.63 7.14
C LYS A 147 14.22 9.11 6.10
N VAL A 148 13.71 8.93 4.88
CA VAL A 148 14.49 8.44 3.74
C VAL A 148 14.86 9.58 2.83
N TYR A 149 16.11 9.64 2.44
CA TYR A 149 16.62 10.58 1.45
C TYR A 149 16.89 9.83 0.15
N LEU A 150 16.50 10.43 -0.96
CA LEU A 150 16.81 9.93 -2.29
C LEU A 150 17.53 11.01 -3.09
N HIS A 151 18.55 10.62 -3.83
CA HIS A 151 19.19 11.48 -4.81
C HIS A 151 19.43 10.69 -6.10
N ALA A 152 19.16 11.32 -7.23
CA ALA A 152 19.45 10.77 -8.56
C ALA A 152 20.04 11.88 -9.42
N GLU A 153 20.94 11.51 -10.33
CA GLU A 153 21.53 12.46 -11.30
C GLU A 153 20.63 12.67 -12.52
N ASN A 154 19.84 11.65 -12.89
CA ASN A 154 18.96 11.70 -14.05
C ASN A 154 17.77 12.67 -13.78
N PRO A 155 17.63 13.77 -14.56
CA PRO A 155 16.56 14.75 -14.38
C PRO A 155 15.14 14.17 -14.46
N ASP A 156 14.91 13.20 -15.34
CA ASP A 156 13.59 12.58 -15.52
C ASP A 156 13.21 11.75 -14.28
N THR A 157 14.17 11.00 -13.73
CA THR A 157 14.01 10.26 -12.47
C THR A 157 13.71 11.23 -11.33
N VAL A 158 14.46 12.33 -11.22
CA VAL A 158 14.25 13.34 -10.18
C VAL A 158 12.86 13.96 -10.29
N SER A 159 12.40 14.26 -11.50
CA SER A 159 11.06 14.82 -11.74
C SER A 159 9.97 13.86 -11.24
N LYS A 160 10.00 12.60 -11.67
CA LYS A 160 9.03 11.58 -11.24
C LYS A 160 9.07 11.30 -9.74
N LEU A 161 10.26 11.24 -9.14
CA LEU A 161 10.40 11.07 -7.69
C LEU A 161 9.83 12.26 -6.92
N LYS A 162 10.00 13.49 -7.42
CA LYS A 162 9.41 14.69 -6.79
C LYS A 162 7.90 14.72 -6.92
N GLU A 163 7.35 14.29 -8.06
CA GLU A 163 5.91 14.14 -8.26
C GLU A 163 5.33 13.19 -7.20
N LEU A 164 5.90 11.99 -7.07
CA LEU A 164 5.47 11.03 -6.05
C LEU A 164 5.76 11.50 -4.62
N ALA A 165 6.84 12.24 -4.35
CA ALA A 165 7.12 12.77 -3.02
C ALA A 165 6.11 13.84 -2.58
N SER A 166 5.58 14.61 -3.55
CA SER A 166 4.62 15.70 -3.33
C SER A 166 3.16 15.29 -3.51
N ALA A 167 2.88 14.03 -3.87
CA ALA A 167 1.54 13.51 -4.03
C ALA A 167 0.71 13.65 -2.74
N THR A 168 -0.47 14.26 -2.86
CA THR A 168 -1.39 14.54 -1.74
C THR A 168 -2.51 13.52 -1.60
N ASN A 169 -2.59 12.54 -2.49
CA ASN A 169 -3.71 11.61 -2.59
C ASN A 169 -3.67 10.43 -1.60
N ASP A 170 -2.79 10.48 -0.58
CA ASP A 170 -2.59 9.44 0.46
C ASP A 170 -2.25 8.03 -0.06
N ALA A 171 -2.12 7.83 -1.37
CA ALA A 171 -1.91 6.54 -2.01
C ALA A 171 -0.54 6.45 -2.68
N ASP A 172 -0.18 7.47 -3.45
CA ASP A 172 0.99 7.44 -4.33
C ASP A 172 2.24 8.07 -3.68
N ALA A 173 2.04 8.69 -2.52
CA ALA A 173 3.12 9.36 -1.80
C ALA A 173 4.25 8.39 -1.44
N LEU A 174 5.50 8.71 -1.80
CA LEU A 174 6.66 7.81 -1.63
C LEU A 174 6.83 7.31 -0.19
N HIS A 175 6.63 8.17 0.81
CA HIS A 175 6.75 7.79 2.22
C HIS A 175 5.77 6.65 2.60
N ARG A 176 4.61 6.57 1.94
CA ARG A 176 3.64 5.49 2.14
C ARG A 176 4.05 4.22 1.41
N LEU A 177 4.58 4.38 0.20
CA LEU A 177 5.15 3.27 -0.57
C LEU A 177 6.39 2.68 0.12
N PHE A 178 7.11 3.42 0.95
CA PHE A 178 8.22 2.87 1.75
C PHE A 178 7.85 2.57 3.20
N ILE A 179 6.66 2.96 3.65
CA ILE A 179 6.18 2.83 5.04
C ILE A 179 7.15 3.52 6.00
N THR A 180 7.54 4.74 5.63
CA THR A 180 8.39 5.65 6.41
C THR A 180 7.59 6.91 6.73
N SER A 181 8.07 7.69 7.70
CA SER A 181 7.36 8.93 8.02
C SER A 181 7.59 10.02 7.00
N GLN A 182 8.80 10.07 6.44
CA GLN A 182 9.24 11.15 5.56
C GLN A 182 10.10 10.59 4.44
N VAL A 183 9.98 11.20 3.26
CA VAL A 183 10.86 11.00 2.11
C VAL A 183 11.25 12.37 1.58
N GLU A 184 12.54 12.58 1.35
CA GLU A 184 13.08 13.84 0.83
C GLU A 184 13.95 13.58 -0.40
N ILE A 185 13.67 14.30 -1.50
CA ILE A 185 14.44 14.21 -2.73
C ILE A 185 15.50 15.31 -2.72
N LEU A 186 16.76 14.92 -2.59
CA LEU A 186 17.90 15.84 -2.48
C LEU A 186 18.32 16.34 -3.87
N PRO A 187 18.53 17.66 -4.06
CA PRO A 187 18.95 18.22 -5.34
C PRO A 187 20.42 17.89 -5.68
N SER A 188 21.27 17.70 -4.68
CA SER A 188 22.68 17.35 -4.82
C SER A 188 23.18 16.55 -3.62
N LEU A 189 24.22 15.74 -3.82
CA LEU A 189 24.93 15.04 -2.75
C LEU A 189 26.17 15.82 -2.34
N SER A 190 26.07 16.60 -1.27
CA SER A 190 27.22 17.19 -0.60
C SER A 190 27.90 16.18 0.34
N GLU A 191 29.18 16.37 0.64
CA GLU A 191 29.89 15.52 1.61
C GLU A 191 29.30 15.67 3.02
N GLU A 192 28.80 16.86 3.35
CA GLU A 192 28.10 17.13 4.60
C GLU A 192 26.81 16.30 4.72
N THR A 193 26.05 16.17 3.62
CA THR A 193 24.85 15.33 3.59
C THR A 193 25.18 13.86 3.81
N LYS A 194 26.26 13.37 3.19
CA LYS A 194 26.71 11.98 3.38
C LYS A 194 27.17 11.73 4.82
N LEU A 195 27.88 12.69 5.42
CA LEU A 195 28.33 12.62 6.82
C LEU A 195 27.16 12.64 7.82
N GLY A 196 26.08 13.37 7.51
CA GLY A 196 24.88 13.43 8.35
C GLY A 196 23.99 12.19 8.30
N VAL A 197 24.24 11.26 7.36
CA VAL A 197 23.42 10.06 7.15
C VAL A 197 24.23 8.81 7.49
N SER A 198 23.88 8.17 8.61
CA SER A 198 24.62 7.01 9.11
C SER A 198 24.42 5.72 8.32
N TYR A 199 23.29 5.60 7.60
CA TYR A 199 22.97 4.42 6.80
C TYR A 199 22.63 4.85 5.39
N ALA A 200 23.44 4.42 4.44
CA ALA A 200 23.27 4.77 3.04
C ALA A 200 23.56 3.57 2.14
N GLY A 201 23.03 3.64 0.93
CA GLY A 201 23.23 2.65 -0.11
C GLY A 201 22.94 3.25 -1.47
N LYS A 202 22.97 2.39 -2.49
CA LYS A 202 22.74 2.77 -3.88
C LYS A 202 21.84 1.73 -4.52
N PHE A 203 20.93 2.21 -5.36
CA PHE A 203 20.11 1.39 -6.23
C PHE A 203 20.45 1.74 -7.67
N SER A 204 20.85 0.75 -8.46
CA SER A 204 21.22 0.94 -9.86
C SER A 204 20.21 0.22 -10.75
N ASP A 205 19.56 0.95 -11.64
CA ASP A 205 18.63 0.39 -12.61
C ASP A 205 18.86 1.03 -14.00
N PRO A 206 18.83 0.26 -15.10
CA PRO A 206 19.03 0.80 -16.45
C PRO A 206 18.05 1.91 -16.85
N ARG A 207 16.84 1.93 -16.29
CA ARG A 207 15.77 2.90 -16.59
C ARG A 207 15.97 4.22 -15.86
N THR A 208 16.53 4.21 -14.65
CA THR A 208 16.66 5.41 -13.80
C THR A 208 18.08 5.90 -13.60
N GLY A 209 19.08 5.07 -13.92
CA GLY A 209 20.47 5.28 -13.49
C GLY A 209 20.67 4.89 -12.02
N GLU A 210 21.72 5.45 -11.41
CA GLU A 210 22.00 5.25 -10.00
C GLU A 210 21.18 6.22 -9.13
N ILE A 211 20.51 5.67 -8.12
CA ILE A 211 19.81 6.40 -7.06
C ILE A 211 20.57 6.15 -5.76
N TRP A 212 21.10 7.20 -5.17
CA TRP A 212 21.62 7.16 -3.81
C TRP A 212 20.47 7.20 -2.81
N ILE A 213 20.58 6.40 -1.75
CA ILE A 213 19.57 6.26 -0.72
C ILE A 213 20.23 6.51 0.63
N GLY A 214 19.60 7.32 1.47
CA GLY A 214 20.02 7.59 2.84
C GLY A 214 18.88 7.39 3.82
N ALA A 215 19.18 7.02 5.06
CA ALA A 215 18.18 6.92 6.13
C ALA A 215 18.66 7.56 7.44
N THR A 216 17.79 8.36 8.06
CA THR A 216 17.96 8.93 9.41
C THR A 216 16.69 8.71 10.24
N ARG A 217 16.70 9.13 11.50
CA ARG A 217 15.44 9.26 12.27
C ARG A 217 14.55 10.33 11.66
N ALA A 218 13.25 10.07 11.67
CA ALA A 218 12.23 11.00 11.21
C ALA A 218 12.17 12.26 12.09
N ASP A 219 11.87 13.39 11.47
CA ASP A 219 11.68 14.65 12.17
C ASP A 219 10.32 14.69 12.87
N GLY A 220 10.25 15.38 14.01
CA GLY A 220 9.00 15.65 14.73
C GLY A 220 8.70 14.61 15.81
N VAL A 221 7.42 14.48 16.15
CA VAL A 221 6.95 13.60 17.23
C VAL A 221 6.01 12.55 16.65
N LYS A 222 6.03 11.36 17.23
CA LYS A 222 5.17 10.25 16.86
C LYS A 222 3.70 10.58 17.14
N CYS A 223 2.85 10.42 16.14
CA CYS A 223 1.40 10.42 16.32
C CYS A 223 0.94 9.08 16.93
N GLU A 224 0.21 9.10 18.04
CA GLU A 224 -0.19 7.85 18.73
C GLU A 224 -1.25 7.03 17.95
N ARG A 225 -1.90 7.62 16.95
CA ARG A 225 -2.93 6.93 16.15
C ARG A 225 -2.37 6.28 14.87
N CYS A 226 -1.59 7.00 14.07
CA CYS A 226 -1.04 6.46 12.83
C CYS A 226 0.43 6.06 12.94
N TRP A 227 1.10 6.38 14.05
CA TRP A 227 2.52 6.12 14.32
C TRP A 227 3.51 6.80 13.38
N VAL A 228 3.03 7.72 12.54
CA VAL A 228 3.87 8.60 11.70
C VAL A 228 4.43 9.73 12.56
N TYR A 229 5.70 10.07 12.33
CA TYR A 229 6.39 11.20 12.94
C TYR A 229 6.19 12.44 12.09
N THR A 230 5.65 13.46 12.73
CA THR A 230 5.30 14.71 12.07
C THR A 230 5.55 15.88 13.02
N LYS A 231 5.78 17.07 12.46
CA LYS A 231 6.13 18.27 13.23
C LYS A 231 4.91 18.96 13.85
N ASP A 232 3.71 18.61 13.40
CA ASP A 232 2.44 19.20 13.83
C ASP A 232 1.76 18.46 14.98
N VAL A 233 2.30 17.31 15.44
CA VAL A 233 1.86 16.69 16.71
C VAL A 233 2.09 17.69 17.85
N GLY A 234 1.06 17.92 18.66
CA GLY A 234 1.03 18.94 19.70
C GLY A 234 0.28 20.22 19.32
N SER A 235 -0.17 20.35 18.06
CA SER A 235 -0.87 21.57 17.60
C SER A 235 -2.33 21.67 18.06
N PHE A 236 -2.92 20.59 18.57
CA PHE A 236 -4.34 20.50 18.94
C PHE A 236 -4.50 20.27 20.44
N LEU A 237 -5.24 21.13 21.13
CA LEU A 237 -5.39 21.08 22.60
C LEU A 237 -6.25 19.90 23.09
N ASP A 238 -7.28 19.54 22.32
CA ASP A 238 -8.20 18.41 22.56
C ASP A 238 -7.51 17.06 22.32
N HIS A 239 -6.57 17.00 21.37
CA HIS A 239 -5.81 15.81 21.03
C HIS A 239 -4.33 16.10 20.78
N PRO A 240 -3.53 16.37 21.83
CA PRO A 240 -2.14 16.84 21.70
C PRO A 240 -1.17 15.78 21.15
N THR A 241 -1.54 14.51 21.18
CA THR A 241 -0.70 13.40 20.68
C THR A 241 -0.98 13.04 19.22
N LEU A 242 -1.85 13.77 18.53
CA LEU A 242 -2.27 13.48 17.17
C LEU A 242 -1.73 14.48 16.15
N CYS A 243 -1.44 13.98 14.96
CA CYS A 243 -1.18 14.82 13.79
C CYS A 243 -2.49 15.29 13.15
N SER A 244 -2.40 16.31 12.30
CA SER A 244 -3.52 16.97 11.62
C SER A 244 -4.39 16.00 10.83
N ARG A 245 -3.78 15.01 10.17
CA ARG A 245 -4.51 13.96 9.44
C ARG A 245 -5.37 13.10 10.37
N CYS A 246 -4.82 12.73 11.52
CA CYS A 246 -5.54 11.91 12.49
C CYS A 246 -6.62 12.71 13.22
N HIS A 247 -6.32 13.95 13.59
CA HIS A 247 -7.25 14.90 14.18
C HIS A 247 -8.47 15.10 13.27
N GLY A 248 -8.26 15.42 11.99
CA GLY A 248 -9.36 15.61 11.03
C GLY A 248 -10.24 14.36 10.82
N VAL A 249 -9.72 13.14 11.05
CA VAL A 249 -10.54 11.92 10.94
C VAL A 249 -11.44 11.71 12.16
N ILE A 250 -10.96 12.05 13.36
CA ILE A 250 -11.74 11.86 14.58
C ILE A 250 -12.76 12.97 14.79
N ASP A 251 -12.44 14.20 14.38
CA ASP A 251 -13.33 15.35 14.50
C ASP A 251 -14.55 15.24 13.56
N LEU A 252 -14.36 14.62 12.38
CA LEU A 252 -15.43 14.37 11.42
C LEU A 252 -16.34 13.18 11.75
N GLN A 253 -16.09 12.43 12.83
CA GLN A 253 -17.04 11.40 13.24
C GLN A 253 -18.21 12.08 13.95
N PRO A 254 -19.45 11.97 13.45
CA PRO A 254 -20.60 12.46 14.21
C PRO A 254 -20.58 11.75 15.56
N GLN A 255 -20.45 12.54 16.63
CA GLN A 255 -20.59 12.09 18.01
C GLN A 255 -21.80 11.15 18.04
N ALA A 256 -21.57 9.86 18.27
CA ALA A 256 -22.64 8.89 18.28
C ALA A 256 -23.62 9.31 19.38
N SER A 257 -24.80 9.81 19.00
CA SER A 257 -25.85 10.04 19.98
C SER A 257 -26.15 8.68 20.64
N PRO A 258 -26.37 8.62 21.97
CA PRO A 258 -26.55 7.36 22.69
C PRO A 258 -27.79 6.54 22.26
N ALA A 259 -28.56 6.97 21.27
CA ALA A 259 -29.80 6.33 20.83
C ALA A 259 -29.62 5.12 19.88
N THR A 260 -28.47 4.92 19.23
CA THR A 260 -28.30 3.85 18.22
C THR A 260 -27.77 2.52 18.74
N ALA A 261 -27.40 2.41 20.01
CA ALA A 261 -26.91 1.16 20.60
C ALA A 261 -28.00 0.09 20.83
N ALA A 262 -29.28 0.46 20.78
CA ALA A 262 -30.39 -0.46 21.10
C ALA A 262 -30.94 -1.26 19.89
N ALA A 263 -30.53 -0.97 18.65
CA ALA A 263 -31.14 -1.57 17.46
C ALA A 263 -30.29 -2.66 16.78
N ALA A 264 -29.13 -3.03 17.35
CA ALA A 264 -28.22 -4.03 16.76
C ALA A 264 -28.37 -5.44 17.36
N VAL A 265 -29.40 -5.69 18.17
CA VAL A 265 -29.74 -7.03 18.70
C VAL A 265 -31.24 -7.25 18.56
N ALA A 266 -31.69 -7.49 17.32
CA ALA A 266 -32.98 -8.10 17.00
C ALA A 266 -32.89 -8.77 15.63
#